data_AF-A0ABD6AP28-F1
#
_entry.id   AF-A0ABD6AP28-F1
#
_cell.length_a   1.000
_cell.length_b   1.000
_cell.length_c   1.000
_cell.angle_alpha   90.00
_cell.angle_beta   90.00
_cell.angle_gamma   90.00
#
_symmetry.space_group_name_H-M   'P 1'
#
loop_
_entity.id
_entity.type
_entity.pdbx_description
1 polymer ?
#
loop_
_entity_poly.entity_id
_entity_poly.type
_entity_poly.pdbx_seq_one_letter_code
_entity_poly.pdbx_strand_id
1 'polypeptide(L)'
;MSREKINRSNKALIHWEDLLDDVKTIASEYESDGWETLVLHPGDVSTVAEGNTGFRLVVPKSELEMLGEAVEGDEESFNEFELHRAPAEDLFLFVVVVKSSDHNRAIFFPAYYDPETDEEFVTAVREQGSVFSEITNLDQSQRYSFCHDDPSLFLP
;
A
#
# COMPACT_ATOMS: atom_id res chain seq x y z
N MET A 1 -2.57 -25.64 -4.28
CA MET A 1 -2.91 -24.25 -3.89
C MET A 1 -2.94 -24.22 -2.38
N SER A 2 -1.93 -23.57 -1.82
CA SER A 2 -1.21 -23.98 -0.61
C SER A 2 -1.89 -23.56 0.69
N ARG A 3 -1.79 -24.42 1.70
CA ARG A 3 -2.16 -24.13 3.09
C ARG A 3 -1.42 -22.89 3.64
N GLU A 4 -0.24 -22.55 3.12
CA GLU A 4 0.47 -21.30 3.45
C GLU A 4 -0.32 -20.02 3.15
N LYS A 5 -0.99 -19.90 1.98
CA LYS A 5 -1.78 -18.69 1.67
C LYS A 5 -2.92 -18.49 2.69
N ILE A 6 -3.52 -19.59 3.14
CA ILE A 6 -4.62 -19.57 4.13
C ILE A 6 -4.12 -19.15 5.51
N ASN A 7 -2.86 -19.47 5.87
CA ASN A 7 -2.26 -19.06 7.13
C ASN A 7 -1.83 -17.58 7.12
N ARG A 8 -1.27 -17.11 5.99
CA ARG A 8 -0.91 -15.69 5.76
C ARG A 8 -2.13 -14.78 5.92
N SER A 9 -3.21 -15.05 5.19
CA SER A 9 -4.41 -14.20 5.23
C SER A 9 -5.07 -14.23 6.61
N ASN A 10 -5.12 -15.37 7.32
CA ASN A 10 -5.70 -15.41 8.66
C ASN A 10 -4.87 -14.67 9.72
N LYS A 11 -3.53 -14.71 9.66
CA LYS A 11 -2.68 -13.93 10.57
C LYS A 11 -2.78 -12.43 10.29
N ALA A 12 -2.80 -12.03 9.01
CA ALA A 12 -2.98 -10.64 8.62
C ALA A 12 -4.33 -10.11 9.10
N LEU A 13 -5.42 -10.88 8.93
CA LEU A 13 -6.77 -10.49 9.36
C LEU A 13 -6.89 -10.15 10.85
N ILE A 14 -6.07 -10.76 11.73
CA ILE A 14 -6.09 -10.47 13.18
C ILE A 14 -5.56 -9.06 13.48
N HIS A 15 -4.56 -8.59 12.74
CA HIS A 15 -3.96 -7.26 12.91
C HIS A 15 -4.48 -6.24 11.87
N TRP A 16 -5.24 -6.70 10.88
CA TRP A 16 -5.77 -5.86 9.81
C TRP A 16 -6.79 -4.85 10.33
N GLU A 17 -7.68 -5.25 11.23
CA GLU A 17 -8.65 -4.33 11.82
C GLU A 17 -7.96 -3.24 12.65
N ASP A 18 -6.89 -3.61 13.38
CA ASP A 18 -6.06 -2.69 14.16
C ASP A 18 -5.30 -1.70 13.25
N LEU A 19 -4.69 -2.22 12.17
CA LEU A 19 -4.04 -1.42 11.14
C LEU A 19 -5.03 -0.44 10.49
N LEU A 20 -6.26 -0.85 10.22
CA LEU A 20 -7.29 0.04 9.65
C LEU A 20 -7.72 1.13 10.64
N ASP A 21 -7.70 0.87 11.94
CA ASP A 21 -7.96 1.88 12.97
C ASP A 21 -6.81 2.88 13.08
N ASP A 22 -5.56 2.40 13.00
CA ASP A 22 -4.37 3.24 12.90
C ASP A 22 -4.44 4.14 11.66
N VAL A 23 -4.76 3.58 10.48
CA VAL A 23 -4.92 4.36 9.23
C VAL A 23 -5.94 5.49 9.41
N LYS A 24 -7.09 5.19 10.02
CA LYS A 24 -8.13 6.20 10.26
C LYS A 24 -7.68 7.28 11.23
N THR A 25 -6.93 6.89 12.25
CA THR A 25 -6.35 7.83 13.21
C THR A 25 -5.39 8.78 12.50
N ILE A 26 -4.44 8.24 11.73
CA ILE A 26 -3.47 9.05 10.96
C ILE A 26 -4.20 9.94 9.95
N ALA A 27 -5.16 9.40 9.20
CA ALA A 27 -5.94 10.18 8.25
C ALA A 27 -6.69 11.35 8.94
N SER A 28 -7.29 11.12 10.10
CA SER A 28 -7.98 12.18 10.86
C SER A 28 -7.02 13.28 11.34
N GLU A 29 -5.76 12.95 11.63
CA GLU A 29 -4.73 13.94 11.95
C GLU A 29 -4.40 14.81 10.73
N TYR A 30 -4.25 14.20 9.55
CA TYR A 30 -4.03 14.92 8.29
C TYR A 30 -5.21 15.82 7.92
N GLU A 31 -6.45 15.35 8.06
CA GLU A 31 -7.65 16.17 7.84
C GLU A 31 -7.70 17.38 8.80
N SER A 32 -7.28 17.17 10.05
CA SER A 32 -7.19 18.26 11.05
C SER A 32 -6.13 19.30 10.69
N ASP A 33 -5.07 18.90 9.99
CA ASP A 33 -4.03 19.78 9.45
C ASP A 33 -4.45 20.45 8.11
N GLY A 34 -5.63 20.11 7.60
CA GLY A 34 -6.23 20.69 6.39
C GLY A 34 -5.96 19.93 5.09
N TRP A 35 -5.50 18.68 5.19
CA TRP A 35 -5.26 17.82 4.04
C TRP A 35 -6.52 17.04 3.63
N GLU A 36 -6.72 16.83 2.33
CA GLU A 36 -7.74 15.90 1.84
C GLU A 36 -7.19 14.46 1.92
N THR A 37 -7.79 13.62 2.75
CA THR A 37 -7.34 12.23 2.93
C THR A 37 -8.23 11.23 2.19
N LEU A 38 -7.62 10.32 1.45
CA LEU A 38 -8.29 9.19 0.81
C LEU A 38 -7.76 7.88 1.35
N VAL A 39 -8.58 7.16 2.12
CA VAL A 39 -8.22 5.85 2.67
C VAL A 39 -8.77 4.74 1.76
N LEU A 40 -7.88 3.91 1.24
CA LEU A 40 -8.21 2.74 0.44
C LEU A 40 -8.23 1.48 1.31
N HIS A 41 -9.15 0.57 1.01
CA HIS A 41 -9.35 -0.70 1.69
C HIS A 41 -9.12 -1.86 0.71
N PRO A 42 -7.85 -2.23 0.47
CA PRO A 42 -7.55 -3.35 -0.41
C PRO A 42 -8.09 -4.66 0.19
N GLY A 43 -8.87 -5.38 -0.61
CA GLY A 43 -9.38 -6.70 -0.28
C GLY A 43 -8.39 -7.83 -0.55
N ASP A 44 -7.41 -7.60 -1.42
CA ASP A 44 -6.29 -8.52 -1.65
C ASP A 44 -4.98 -7.72 -1.77
N VAL A 45 -3.93 -8.23 -1.14
CA VAL A 45 -2.58 -7.66 -1.22
C VAL A 45 -1.61 -8.77 -1.57
N SER A 46 -0.89 -8.58 -2.67
CA SER A 46 0.07 -9.53 -3.21
C SER A 46 1.40 -8.84 -3.52
N THR A 47 2.51 -9.54 -3.33
CA THR A 47 3.86 -9.10 -3.70
C THR A 47 4.13 -9.44 -5.17
N VAL A 48 4.94 -8.61 -5.82
CA VAL A 48 5.41 -8.81 -7.19
C VAL A 48 6.93 -8.68 -7.16
N ALA A 49 7.64 -9.79 -7.42
CA ALA A 49 9.11 -9.80 -7.50
C ALA A 49 9.61 -9.79 -8.96
N GLU A 50 8.79 -10.23 -9.91
CA GLU A 50 9.16 -10.31 -11.32
C GLU A 50 8.75 -9.04 -12.08
N GLY A 51 9.73 -8.41 -12.75
CA GLY A 51 9.52 -7.17 -13.51
C GLY A 51 9.58 -5.93 -12.61
N ASN A 52 8.47 -5.21 -12.51
CA ASN A 52 8.34 -4.04 -11.63
C ASN A 52 8.15 -4.53 -10.19
N THR A 53 9.25 -4.60 -9.42
CA THR A 53 9.18 -5.12 -8.06
C THR A 53 8.33 -4.22 -7.19
N GLY A 54 7.36 -4.80 -6.49
CA GLY A 54 6.32 -4.02 -5.86
C GLY A 54 5.24 -4.80 -5.15
N PHE A 55 4.15 -4.10 -4.87
CA PHE A 55 2.92 -4.64 -4.31
C PHE A 55 1.78 -4.42 -5.30
N ARG A 56 0.92 -5.43 -5.42
CA ARG A 56 -0.37 -5.34 -6.08
C ARG A 56 -1.46 -5.32 -5.03
N LEU A 57 -2.23 -4.24 -5.02
CA LEU A 57 -3.36 -4.03 -4.13
C LEU A 57 -4.65 -4.06 -4.93
N VAL A 58 -5.60 -4.90 -4.53
CA VAL A 58 -6.91 -5.01 -5.17
C VAL A 58 -7.95 -4.32 -4.31
N VAL A 59 -8.44 -3.17 -4.75
CA VAL A 59 -9.43 -2.35 -4.04
C VAL A 59 -10.81 -2.45 -4.70
N PRO A 60 -11.90 -2.11 -3.99
CA PRO A 60 -13.22 -1.94 -4.59
C PRO A 60 -13.21 -0.92 -5.72
N LYS A 61 -13.98 -1.16 -6.79
CA LYS A 61 -14.05 -0.25 -7.95
C LYS A 61 -14.37 1.19 -7.55
N SER A 62 -15.31 1.37 -6.61
CA SER A 62 -15.70 2.70 -6.12
C SER A 62 -14.53 3.47 -5.50
N GLU A 63 -13.65 2.79 -4.75
CA GLU A 63 -12.47 3.41 -4.16
C GLU A 63 -11.39 3.70 -5.20
N LEU A 64 -11.24 2.81 -6.18
CA LEU A 64 -10.33 3.04 -7.31
C LEU A 64 -10.76 4.24 -8.15
N GLU A 65 -12.07 4.42 -8.37
CA GLU A 65 -12.61 5.58 -9.10
C GLU A 65 -12.32 6.87 -8.32
N MET A 66 -12.54 6.88 -7.00
CA MET A 66 -12.18 8.02 -6.15
C MET A 66 -10.67 8.32 -6.16
N LEU A 67 -9.84 7.28 -6.14
CA LEU A 67 -8.39 7.42 -6.31
C LEU A 67 -8.07 8.08 -7.65
N GLY A 68 -8.71 7.59 -8.71
CA GLY A 68 -8.58 8.15 -10.04
C GLY A 68 -8.92 9.62 -10.09
N GLU A 69 -10.08 10.02 -9.55
CA GLU A 69 -10.47 11.43 -9.47
C GLU A 69 -9.53 12.27 -8.61
N ALA A 70 -8.92 11.68 -7.57
CA ALA A 70 -7.98 12.36 -6.68
C ALA A 70 -6.61 12.61 -7.34
N VAL A 71 -6.18 11.73 -8.25
CA VAL A 71 -4.89 11.83 -8.96
C VAL A 71 -5.03 12.34 -10.40
N GLU A 72 -6.24 12.39 -10.96
CA GLU A 72 -6.49 12.78 -12.35
C GLU A 72 -5.97 14.20 -12.62
N GLY A 73 -4.97 14.30 -13.50
CA GLY A 73 -4.34 15.57 -13.87
C GLY A 73 -3.16 16.00 -13.00
N ASP A 74 -2.95 15.34 -11.86
CA ASP A 74 -1.96 15.70 -10.82
C ASP A 74 -1.08 14.51 -10.40
N GLU A 75 -0.99 13.49 -11.26
CA GLU A 75 -0.22 12.25 -11.00
C GLU A 75 1.24 12.53 -10.61
N GLU A 76 1.82 13.59 -11.16
CA GLU A 76 3.20 14.03 -10.95
C GLU A 76 3.42 14.65 -9.56
N SER A 77 2.35 15.17 -8.95
CA SER A 77 2.39 15.85 -7.66
C SER A 77 2.50 14.86 -6.49
N PHE A 78 2.15 13.59 -6.70
CA PHE A 78 2.27 12.50 -5.73
C PHE A 78 3.69 11.92 -5.69
N ASN A 79 4.65 12.76 -5.31
CA ASN A 79 6.08 12.39 -5.25
C ASN A 79 6.60 12.10 -3.83
N GLU A 80 5.83 12.45 -2.81
CA GLU A 80 6.18 12.18 -1.42
C GLU A 80 5.42 10.96 -0.92
N PHE A 81 6.10 10.10 -0.17
CA PHE A 81 5.48 8.94 0.47
C PHE A 81 6.05 8.69 1.86
N GLU A 82 5.24 8.07 2.71
CA GLU A 82 5.58 7.69 4.07
C GLU A 82 5.09 6.28 4.36
N LEU A 83 5.85 5.52 5.16
CA LEU A 83 5.48 4.19 5.60
C LEU A 83 5.27 4.18 7.11
N HIS A 84 4.07 3.78 7.54
CA HIS A 84 3.77 3.54 8.94
C HIS A 84 3.71 2.05 9.20
N ARG A 85 4.75 1.50 9.83
CA ARG A 85 4.79 0.08 10.19
C ARG A 85 3.92 -0.18 11.42
N ALA A 86 3.07 -1.19 11.35
CA ALA A 86 2.32 -1.68 12.49
C ALA A 86 3.08 -2.80 13.23
N PRO A 87 2.89 -2.93 14.56
CA PRO A 87 3.51 -3.96 15.35
C PRO A 87 2.95 -5.34 14.98
N ALA A 88 3.78 -6.17 14.33
CA ALA A 88 3.47 -7.55 14.02
C ALA A 88 4.75 -8.41 14.11
N GLU A 89 4.62 -9.61 14.69
CA GLU A 89 5.77 -10.48 14.98
C GLU A 89 6.24 -11.26 13.74
N ASP A 90 5.32 -11.81 12.96
CA ASP A 90 5.63 -12.71 11.83
C ASP A 90 5.39 -12.06 10.45
N LEU A 91 4.72 -10.91 10.40
CA LEU A 91 4.29 -10.28 9.15
C LEU A 91 4.78 -8.84 9.11
N PHE A 92 5.14 -8.38 7.93
CA PHE A 92 5.46 -6.98 7.71
C PHE A 92 4.17 -6.25 7.32
N LEU A 93 3.46 -5.72 8.32
CA LEU A 93 2.27 -4.89 8.14
C LEU A 93 2.66 -3.42 8.17
N PHE A 94 2.21 -2.67 7.16
CA PHE A 94 2.48 -1.24 7.06
C PHE A 94 1.39 -0.53 6.28
N VAL A 95 1.25 0.75 6.55
CA VAL A 95 0.43 1.67 5.75
C VAL A 95 1.38 2.46 4.87
N VAL A 96 1.10 2.49 3.58
CA VAL A 96 1.76 3.42 2.67
C VAL A 96 0.88 4.65 2.55
N VAL A 97 1.47 5.81 2.77
CA VAL A 97 0.85 7.12 2.63
C VAL A 97 1.53 7.79 1.45
N VAL A 98 0.80 8.08 0.39
CA VAL A 98 1.32 8.85 -0.75
C VAL A 98 0.69 10.22 -0.69
N LYS A 99 1.51 11.27 -0.62
CA LYS A 99 1.05 12.64 -0.41
C LYS A 99 1.51 13.57 -1.52
N SER A 100 0.71 14.60 -1.71
CA SER A 100 0.89 15.65 -2.70
C SER A 100 0.80 16.99 -2.00
N SER A 101 1.95 17.59 -1.75
CA SER A 101 2.08 18.89 -1.09
C SER A 101 1.50 20.03 -1.94
N ASP A 102 1.47 19.89 -3.26
CA ASP A 102 0.85 20.87 -4.17
C ASP A 102 -0.67 20.97 -3.99
N HIS A 103 -1.33 19.84 -3.71
CA HIS A 103 -2.79 19.77 -3.58
C HIS A 103 -3.26 19.54 -2.13
N ASN A 104 -2.34 19.47 -1.17
CA ASN A 104 -2.59 19.03 0.20
C ASN A 104 -3.44 17.74 0.24
N ARG A 105 -3.07 16.74 -0.56
CA ARG A 105 -3.77 15.44 -0.62
C ARG A 105 -2.90 14.33 -0.05
N ALA A 106 -3.50 13.39 0.65
CA ALA A 106 -2.83 12.21 1.16
C ALA A 106 -3.67 10.95 0.92
N ILE A 107 -3.10 9.95 0.28
CA ILE A 107 -3.74 8.67 -0.04
C ILE A 107 -3.11 7.61 0.85
N PHE A 108 -3.93 6.91 1.61
CA PHE A 108 -3.52 5.89 2.56
C PHE A 108 -3.96 4.53 2.04
N PHE A 109 -3.03 3.59 1.90
CA PHE A 109 -3.38 2.21 1.60
C PHE A 109 -2.58 1.24 2.47
N PRO A 110 -3.27 0.36 3.23
CA PRO A 110 -2.61 -0.67 4.01
C PRO A 110 -2.08 -1.79 3.11
N ALA A 111 -0.87 -2.24 3.39
CA ALA A 111 -0.20 -3.33 2.70
C ALA A 111 0.45 -4.29 3.70
N TYR A 112 0.65 -5.52 3.27
CA TYR A 112 1.37 -6.50 4.07
C TYR A 112 2.06 -7.53 3.20
N TYR A 113 3.19 -8.02 3.68
CA TYR A 113 3.85 -9.20 3.13
C TYR A 113 4.55 -10.00 4.23
N ASP A 114 4.93 -11.23 3.90
CA ASP A 114 5.61 -12.13 4.82
C ASP A 114 7.06 -12.27 4.36
N PRO A 115 8.06 -11.70 5.05
CA PRO A 115 9.44 -11.72 4.58
C PRO A 115 10.04 -13.13 4.50
N GLU A 116 9.50 -14.12 5.23
CA GLU A 116 9.94 -15.52 5.16
C GLU A 116 9.35 -16.25 3.95
N THR A 117 8.14 -15.90 3.52
CA THR A 117 7.46 -16.50 2.36
C THR A 117 7.79 -15.77 1.07
N ASP A 118 8.01 -14.46 1.16
CA ASP A 118 8.26 -13.55 0.04
C ASP A 118 9.76 -13.18 -0.03
N GLU A 119 10.68 -14.12 0.24
CA GLU A 119 12.14 -13.89 0.20
C GLU A 119 12.63 -13.37 -1.17
N GLU A 120 12.02 -13.86 -2.25
CA GLU A 120 12.32 -13.41 -3.62
C GLU A 120 11.97 -11.92 -3.80
N PHE A 121 10.85 -11.48 -3.22
CA PHE A 121 10.46 -10.07 -3.23
C PHE A 121 11.44 -9.23 -2.41
N VAL A 122 11.79 -9.64 -1.20
CA VAL A 122 12.76 -8.92 -0.35
C VAL A 122 14.11 -8.78 -1.05
N THR A 123 14.55 -9.84 -1.73
CA THR A 123 15.78 -9.82 -2.52
C THR A 123 15.66 -8.85 -3.70
N ALA A 124 14.56 -8.93 -4.44
CA ALA A 124 14.29 -8.04 -5.57
C ALA A 124 14.22 -6.57 -5.13
N VAL A 125 13.62 -6.25 -3.97
CA VAL A 125 13.59 -4.89 -3.40
C VAL A 125 14.98 -4.41 -3.01
N ARG A 126 15.88 -5.30 -2.58
CA ARG A 126 17.28 -4.94 -2.28
C ARG A 126 18.10 -4.69 -3.54
N GLU A 127 17.81 -5.41 -4.61
CA GLU A 127 18.52 -5.27 -5.89
C GLU A 127 17.96 -4.14 -6.75
N GLN A 128 16.65 -3.88 -6.66
CA GLN A 128 15.98 -2.76 -7.33
C GLN A 128 16.08 -1.49 -6.48
N GLY A 129 16.32 -0.36 -7.13
CA GLY A 129 16.40 0.95 -6.46
C GLY A 129 15.04 1.58 -6.17
N SER A 130 13.93 0.94 -6.56
CA SER A 130 12.58 1.50 -6.44
C SER A 130 11.55 0.38 -6.26
N VAL A 131 10.49 0.66 -5.50
CA VAL A 131 9.37 -0.26 -5.26
C VAL A 131 8.10 0.33 -5.87
N PHE A 132 7.35 -0.48 -6.61
CA PHE A 132 6.09 -0.05 -7.20
C PHE A 132 4.89 -0.47 -6.34
N SER A 133 3.87 0.37 -6.22
CA SER A 133 2.57 -0.02 -5.65
C SER A 133 1.51 0.09 -6.73
N GLU A 134 1.09 -1.05 -7.28
CA GLU A 134 0.05 -1.16 -8.28
C GLU A 134 -1.30 -1.37 -7.60
N ILE A 135 -2.18 -0.37 -7.65
CA ILE A 135 -3.53 -0.44 -7.12
C ILE A 135 -4.48 -0.69 -8.29
N THR A 136 -5.30 -1.73 -8.20
CA THR A 136 -6.24 -2.11 -9.26
C THR A 136 -7.57 -2.59 -8.68
N ASN A 137 -8.59 -2.70 -9.52
CA ASN A 137 -9.86 -3.30 -9.15
C ASN A 137 -9.89 -4.79 -9.49
N LEU A 138 -10.88 -5.50 -8.95
CA LEU A 138 -11.04 -6.94 -9.20
C LEU A 138 -11.20 -7.29 -10.70
N ASP A 139 -11.82 -6.40 -11.48
CA ASP A 139 -12.03 -6.56 -12.92
C ASP A 139 -10.80 -6.13 -13.76
N GLN A 140 -9.77 -5.57 -13.12
CA GLN A 140 -8.54 -5.06 -13.75
C GLN A 140 -8.80 -4.04 -14.88
N SER A 141 -9.96 -3.37 -14.86
CA SER A 141 -10.33 -2.37 -15.85
C SER A 141 -9.49 -1.10 -15.71
N GLN A 142 -9.00 -0.81 -14.50
CA GLN A 142 -8.19 0.37 -14.22
C GLN A 142 -7.09 0.02 -13.22
N ARG A 143 -5.95 0.71 -13.34
CA ARG A 143 -4.80 0.53 -12.46
C ARG A 143 -4.05 1.84 -12.30
N TYR A 144 -3.60 2.07 -11.08
CA TYR A 144 -2.72 3.18 -10.70
C TYR A 144 -1.42 2.60 -10.18
N SER A 145 -0.30 3.23 -10.49
CA SER A 145 1.01 2.74 -10.09
C SER A 145 1.79 3.88 -9.45
N PHE A 146 2.14 3.72 -8.19
CA PHE A 146 3.01 4.65 -7.47
C PHE A 146 4.43 4.10 -7.42
N CYS A 147 5.42 4.97 -7.64
CA CYS A 147 6.83 4.63 -7.52
C CYS A 147 7.36 5.13 -6.18
N HIS A 148 8.00 4.25 -5.42
CA HIS A 148 8.66 4.58 -4.17
C HIS A 148 10.16 4.48 -4.37
N ASP A 149 10.85 5.62 -4.38
CA ASP A 149 12.30 5.72 -4.60
C ASP A 149 13.14 5.30 -3.38
N ASP A 150 12.52 5.00 -2.25
CA ASP A 150 13.19 4.46 -1.06
C ASP A 150 12.74 3.01 -0.78
N PRO A 151 13.40 2.01 -1.38
CA PRO A 151 13.12 0.61 -1.14
C PRO A 151 13.49 0.16 0.28
N SER A 152 14.34 0.91 0.99
CA SER A 152 14.84 0.51 2.30
C SER A 152 13.77 0.56 3.38
N LEU A 153 12.75 1.43 3.22
CA LEU A 153 11.56 1.48 4.08
C LEU A 153 10.72 0.20 4.01
N PHE A 154 10.80 -0.55 2.92
CA PHE A 154 10.05 -1.79 2.73
C PHE A 154 10.80 -3.02 3.23
N LEU A 155 12.01 -2.87 3.76
CA LEU A 155 12.82 -3.99 4.28
C LEU A 155 12.67 -4.13 5.80
N PRO A 156 12.70 -5.36 6.34
CA PRO A 156 12.61 -5.63 7.77
C PRO A 156 13.87 -5.26 8.56
#